data_AF-A0AAP8LAN6-F1
#
_entry.id   AF-A0AAP8LAN6-F1
#
_cell.length_a   1.000
_cell.length_b   1.000
_cell.length_c   1.000
_cell.angle_alpha   90.00
_cell.angle_beta   90.00
_cell.angle_gamma   90.00
#
_symmetry.space_group_name_H-M   'P 1'
#
loop_
_entity.id
_entity.type
_entity.pdbx_description
1 polymer ?
#
loop_
_entity_poly.entity_id
_entity_poly.type
_entity_poly.pdbx_seq_one_letter_code
_entity_poly.pdbx_strand_id
1 'polypeptide(L)'
;VNRDREQGVYGMGRFSLADPLTLVLGGRMDWSRLESLKSSQRNNGRFTPYGGLIVDLDKQWSLYGSYAQVFMPQIDQLDRNGQPLDPITGTNYEAGVKGELMDGALNVSLALFQIQQKNRAQADPSVVCVGRRCPSVAGGEARSRG
;
A
#
# COMPACT_ATOMS: atom_id res chain seq x y z
N VAL A 1 -0.92 -20.48 21.06
CA VAL A 1 -1.53 -20.13 19.76
C VAL A 1 -1.66 -18.62 19.73
N ASN A 2 -0.86 -17.92 18.93
CA ASN A 2 -1.07 -16.48 18.71
C ASN A 2 -2.36 -16.31 17.90
N ARG A 3 -3.20 -15.35 18.26
CA ARG A 3 -4.41 -15.01 17.52
C ARG A 3 -4.25 -13.61 16.96
N ASP A 4 -4.20 -13.54 15.64
CA ASP A 4 -4.13 -12.30 14.90
C ASP A 4 -5.50 -12.02 14.31
N ARG A 5 -6.11 -10.91 14.71
CA ARG A 5 -7.38 -10.45 14.16
C ARG A 5 -7.20 -9.09 13.54
N GLU A 6 -7.40 -9.04 12.23
CA GLU A 6 -7.42 -7.80 11.45
C GLU A 6 -8.84 -7.51 10.98
N GLN A 7 -9.27 -6.27 11.17
CA GLN A 7 -10.56 -5.75 10.70
C GLN A 7 -10.28 -4.44 9.99
N GLY A 8 -10.99 -4.19 8.90
CA GLY A 8 -10.85 -2.92 8.21
C GLY A 8 -12.13 -2.48 7.53
N VAL A 9 -12.27 -1.17 7.39
CA VAL A 9 -13.35 -0.51 6.66
C VAL A 9 -12.72 0.35 5.58
N TYR A 10 -13.29 0.33 4.38
CA TYR A 10 -12.81 1.13 3.26
C TYR A 10 -13.95 1.93 2.65
N GLY A 11 -13.60 3.07 2.04
CA GLY A 11 -14.53 3.92 1.33
C GLY A 11 -13.82 4.65 0.20
N MET A 12 -14.54 4.86 -0.91
CA MET A 12 -14.06 5.62 -2.06
C MET A 12 -15.21 6.43 -2.64
N GLY A 13 -14.94 7.69 -2.97
CA GLY A 13 -15.84 8.60 -3.64
C GLY A 13 -15.21 9.12 -4.94
N ARG A 14 -16.07 9.31 -5.95
CA ARG A 14 -15.74 9.94 -7.22
C ARG A 14 -16.60 11.19 -7.38
N PHE A 15 -15.96 12.31 -7.63
CA PHE A 15 -16.58 13.63 -7.65
C PHE A 15 -16.24 14.33 -8.95
N SER A 16 -17.25 14.78 -9.69
CA SER A 16 -17.04 15.68 -10.82
C SER A 16 -16.81 17.08 -10.28
N LEU A 17 -15.61 17.62 -10.49
CA LEU A 17 -15.25 18.99 -10.10
C LEU A 17 -15.59 20.00 -11.22
N ALA A 18 -15.51 19.54 -12.47
CA ALA A 18 -15.91 20.25 -13.67
C ALA A 18 -16.18 19.21 -14.78
N ASP A 19 -16.77 19.62 -15.91
CA ASP A 19 -17.11 18.74 -17.02
C ASP A 19 -15.96 17.77 -17.43
N PRO A 20 -14.69 18.23 -17.58
CA PRO A 20 -13.59 17.32 -17.89
C PRO A 20 -12.84 16.80 -16.64
N LEU A 21 -13.09 17.32 -15.44
CA LEU A 21 -12.24 17.09 -14.26
C LEU A 21 -12.96 16.25 -13.21
N THR A 22 -12.48 15.03 -13.02
CA THR A 22 -12.93 14.13 -11.95
C THR A 22 -11.87 14.01 -10.86
N LEU A 23 -12.30 14.16 -9.61
CA LEU A 23 -11.54 13.81 -8.41
C LEU A 23 -11.99 12.45 -7.86
N VAL A 24 -11.04 11.60 -7.55
CA VAL A 24 -11.27 10.33 -6.83
C VAL A 24 -10.54 10.41 -5.50
N LEU A 25 -11.26 10.20 -4.40
CA LEU A 25 -10.69 10.17 -3.06
C LEU A 25 -11.19 8.93 -2.34
N GLY A 26 -10.31 8.31 -1.58
CA GLY A 26 -10.68 7.17 -0.78
C GLY A 26 -9.68 6.90 0.33
N GLY A 27 -9.98 5.88 1.11
CA GLY A 27 -9.07 5.40 2.10
C GLY A 27 -9.61 4.16 2.78
N ARG A 28 -8.71 3.53 3.53
CA ARG A 28 -9.00 2.36 4.32
C ARG A 28 -8.52 2.58 5.74
N MET A 29 -9.34 2.20 6.71
CA MET A 29 -9.01 2.21 8.12
C MET A 29 -8.90 0.77 8.59
N ASP A 30 -7.73 0.39 9.10
CA ASP A 30 -7.42 -0.96 9.55
C ASP A 30 -7.15 -1.00 11.05
N TRP A 31 -7.75 -1.95 11.74
CA TRP A 31 -7.54 -2.23 13.15
C TRP A 31 -6.98 -3.64 13.28
N SER A 32 -5.89 -3.78 14.01
CA SER A 32 -5.31 -5.08 14.34
C SER A 32 -5.21 -5.27 15.84
N ARG A 33 -5.52 -6.48 16.30
CA ARG A 33 -5.29 -6.89 17.67
C ARG A 33 -4.39 -8.11 17.67
N LEU A 34 -3.23 -7.95 18.32
CA LEU A 34 -2.29 -9.02 18.57
C LEU A 34 -2.48 -9.51 20.00
N GLU A 35 -2.94 -10.75 20.16
CA GLU A 35 -3.00 -11.42 21.46
C GLU A 35 -1.88 -12.47 21.54
N SER A 36 -0.88 -12.21 22.38
CA SER A 36 0.19 -13.16 22.68
C SER A 36 0.28 -13.42 24.18
N LEU A 37 0.86 -14.57 24.56
CA LEU A 37 0.89 -15.07 25.95
C LEU A 37 1.62 -14.15 26.95
N LYS A 38 2.40 -13.18 26.47
CA LYS A 38 3.18 -12.22 27.29
C LYS A 38 2.81 -10.76 27.06
N SER A 39 2.00 -10.43 26.06
CA SER A 39 1.70 -9.05 25.68
C SER A 39 0.43 -8.97 24.82
N SER A 40 -0.42 -7.99 25.11
CA SER A 40 -1.51 -7.56 24.22
C SER A 40 -1.06 -6.27 23.54
N GLN A 41 -0.75 -6.35 22.25
CA GLN A 41 -0.44 -5.19 21.43
C GLN A 41 -1.68 -4.86 20.59
N ARG A 42 -2.29 -3.70 20.87
CA ARG A 42 -3.49 -3.23 20.18
C ARG A 42 -3.10 -2.09 19.26
N ASN A 43 -3.30 -2.25 17.96
CA ASN A 43 -3.24 -1.15 17.03
C ASN A 43 -4.57 -0.38 17.08
N ASN A 44 -4.53 0.90 17.46
CA ASN A 44 -5.72 1.73 17.65
C ASN A 44 -6.38 2.22 16.36
N GLY A 45 -5.87 1.79 15.19
CA GLY A 45 -6.43 2.11 13.89
C GLY A 45 -5.42 2.79 13.00
N ARG A 46 -5.26 2.29 11.77
CA ARG A 46 -4.34 2.79 10.77
C ARG A 46 -5.12 3.25 9.54
N PHE A 47 -4.99 4.52 9.19
CA PHE A 47 -5.60 5.08 7.98
C PHE A 47 -4.63 5.06 6.79
N THR A 48 -5.08 4.47 5.68
CA THR A 48 -4.35 4.30 4.43
C THR A 48 -5.10 5.05 3.32
N PRO A 49 -4.68 6.27 2.97
CA PRO A 49 -5.35 7.11 1.98
C PRO A 49 -5.07 6.68 0.53
N TYR A 50 -6.02 7.04 -0.34
CA TYR A 50 -5.94 6.96 -1.79
C TYR A 50 -6.49 8.26 -2.39
N GLY A 51 -5.85 8.76 -3.45
CA GLY A 51 -6.35 9.92 -4.17
C GLY A 51 -5.91 9.92 -5.62
N GLY A 52 -6.73 10.49 -6.51
CA GLY A 52 -6.38 10.65 -7.90
C GLY A 52 -7.23 11.70 -8.60
N LEU A 53 -6.70 12.20 -9.71
CA LEU A 53 -7.37 13.12 -10.62
C LEU A 53 -7.43 12.48 -12.00
N ILE A 54 -8.54 12.70 -12.69
CA ILE A 54 -8.74 12.31 -14.08
C ILE A 54 -9.18 13.56 -14.84
N VAL A 55 -8.55 13.82 -15.97
CA VAL A 55 -8.86 14.92 -16.88
C VAL A 55 -9.21 14.33 -18.23
N ASP A 56 -10.46 14.48 -18.66
CA ASP A 56 -10.90 14.09 -19.99
C ASP A 56 -10.47 15.17 -20.98
N LEU A 57 -9.60 14.80 -21.92
CA LEU A 57 -9.11 15.70 -22.98
C LEU A 57 -10.15 15.82 -24.10
N ASP A 58 -10.75 14.69 -24.45
CA ASP A 58 -11.86 14.56 -25.39
C ASP A 58 -12.66 13.29 -25.08
N LYS A 59 -13.52 12.85 -26.01
CA LYS A 59 -14.37 11.65 -25.83
C LYS A 59 -13.59 10.33 -25.80
N GLN A 60 -12.34 10.33 -26.26
CA GLN A 60 -11.50 9.15 -26.45
C GLN A 60 -10.32 9.14 -25.48
N TRP A 61 -9.77 10.30 -25.11
CA TRP A 61 -8.54 10.41 -24.35
C TRP A 61 -8.73 11.06 -22.99
N SER A 62 -8.14 10.44 -21.97
CA SER A 62 -8.08 10.98 -20.61
C SER A 62 -6.67 10.90 -20.05
N LEU A 63 -6.26 11.94 -19.33
CA LEU A 63 -5.07 11.92 -18.47
C LEU A 63 -5.48 11.59 -17.05
N TYR A 64 -4.58 10.95 -16.31
CA TYR A 64 -4.78 10.71 -14.89
C TYR A 64 -3.48 10.81 -14.10
N GLY A 65 -3.63 11.14 -12.83
CA GLY A 65 -2.58 11.06 -11.83
C GLY A 65 -3.15 10.49 -10.54
N SER A 66 -2.43 9.61 -9.87
CA SER A 66 -2.87 8.99 -8.63
C SER A 66 -1.75 8.82 -7.61
N TYR A 67 -2.18 8.73 -6.36
CA TYR A 67 -1.39 8.47 -5.18
C TYR A 67 -2.09 7.40 -4.34
N ALA A 68 -1.33 6.39 -3.94
CA ALA A 68 -1.82 5.36 -3.02
C ALA A 68 -0.78 5.10 -1.93
N GLN A 69 -1.22 5.07 -0.68
CA GLN A 69 -0.40 4.57 0.42
C GLN A 69 -0.63 3.06 0.57
N VAL A 70 0.42 2.35 0.98
CA VAL A 70 0.39 0.92 1.33
C VAL A 70 0.81 0.79 2.79
N PHE A 71 0.10 -0.05 3.53
CA PHE A 71 0.43 -0.44 4.89
C PHE A 71 0.18 -1.93 5.04
N MET A 72 1.16 -2.67 5.57
CA MET A 72 1.03 -4.09 5.83
C MET A 72 1.72 -4.45 7.15
N PRO A 73 0.97 -4.89 8.19
CA PRO A 73 1.55 -5.41 9.42
C PRO A 73 2.47 -6.61 9.16
N GLN A 74 3.53 -6.76 9.95
CA GLN A 74 4.45 -7.90 9.88
C GLN A 74 4.77 -8.48 11.26
N ILE A 75 3.72 -8.74 12.02
CA ILE A 75 3.77 -9.14 13.43
C ILE A 75 4.49 -10.48 13.69
N ASP A 76 4.53 -11.37 12.71
CA ASP A 76 5.25 -12.65 12.78
C ASP A 76 6.77 -12.50 12.53
N GLN A 77 7.22 -11.32 12.08
CA GLN A 77 8.62 -11.04 11.83
C GLN A 77 9.24 -10.42 13.08
N LEU A 78 10.14 -11.17 13.72
CA LEU A 78 10.75 -10.78 14.99
C LEU A 78 12.22 -10.42 14.81
N ASP A 79 12.66 -9.36 15.50
CA ASP A 79 14.06 -8.99 15.61
C ASP A 79 14.87 -9.97 16.48
N ARG A 80 16.18 -9.73 16.59
CA ARG A 80 17.08 -10.52 17.44
C ARG A 80 16.65 -10.56 18.92
N ASN A 81 15.91 -9.56 19.39
CA ASN A 81 15.38 -9.47 20.75
C ASN A 81 14.01 -10.15 20.90
N GLY A 82 13.44 -10.68 19.82
CA GLY A 82 12.10 -11.27 19.80
C GLY A 82 10.96 -10.24 19.76
N GLN A 83 11.24 -9.01 19.35
CA GLN A 83 10.24 -7.94 19.17
C GLN A 83 9.74 -7.89 17.73
N PRO A 84 8.43 -7.65 17.50
CA PRO A 84 7.90 -7.46 16.14
C PRO A 84 8.58 -6.30 15.41
N LEU A 85 8.80 -6.46 14.11
CA LEU A 85 9.28 -5.39 13.25
C LEU A 85 8.20 -4.33 12.98
N ASP A 86 8.65 -3.10 12.70
CA ASP A 86 7.79 -2.03 12.22
C ASP A 86 7.00 -2.48 10.99
N PRO A 87 5.73 -2.07 10.80
CA PRO A 87 4.96 -2.42 9.62
C PRO A 87 5.62 -2.00 8.31
N ILE A 88 5.35 -2.75 7.25
CA ILE A 88 5.71 -2.37 5.89
C ILE A 88 4.87 -1.15 5.51
N THR A 89 5.53 -0.10 5.06
CA THR A 89 4.88 1.09 4.50
C THR A 89 5.31 1.27 3.07
N GLY A 90 4.43 1.80 2.23
CA GLY A 90 4.77 2.15 0.87
C GLY A 90 3.93 3.28 0.32
N THR A 91 4.42 3.87 -0.76
CA THR A 91 3.71 4.89 -1.54
C THR A 91 3.85 4.56 -3.01
N ASN A 92 2.75 4.68 -3.76
CA ASN A 92 2.74 4.62 -5.21
C ASN A 92 2.30 5.97 -5.74
N TYR A 93 3.07 6.50 -6.69
CA TYR A 93 2.71 7.64 -7.51
C TYR A 93 2.63 7.15 -8.95
N GLU A 94 1.53 7.42 -9.62
CA GLU A 94 1.33 7.02 -11.01
C GLU A 94 0.71 8.17 -11.79
N ALA A 95 1.19 8.39 -13.02
CA ALA A 95 0.58 9.32 -13.95
C ALA A 95 0.56 8.69 -15.34
N GLY A 96 -0.52 8.87 -16.08
CA GLY A 96 -0.67 8.24 -17.38
C GLY A 96 -1.75 8.83 -18.25
N VAL A 97 -1.82 8.28 -19.45
CA VAL A 97 -2.85 8.54 -20.45
C VAL A 97 -3.60 7.25 -20.75
N LYS A 98 -4.90 7.36 -20.93
CA LYS A 98 -5.78 6.27 -21.36
C LYS A 98 -6.55 6.71 -22.59
N GLY A 99 -6.67 5.81 -23.55
CA GLY A 99 -7.41 5.99 -24.78
C GLY A 99 -8.44 4.89 -24.97
N GLU A 100 -9.68 5.28 -25.22
CA GLU A 100 -10.77 4.43 -25.65
C GLU A 100 -11.10 4.75 -27.12
N LEU A 101 -10.75 3.83 -28.03
CA LEU A 101 -10.84 4.01 -29.48
C LEU A 101 -11.85 3.02 -30.07
N MET A 102 -12.32 3.33 -31.29
CA MET A 102 -13.23 2.48 -32.06
C MET A 102 -14.50 2.12 -31.27
N ASP A 103 -15.14 3.15 -30.69
CA ASP A 103 -16.36 3.01 -29.87
C ASP A 103 -16.22 1.97 -28.74
N GLY A 104 -15.05 1.96 -28.09
CA GLY A 104 -14.74 1.06 -26.97
C GLY A 104 -14.12 -0.29 -27.38
N ALA A 105 -13.97 -0.58 -28.68
CA ALA A 105 -13.39 -1.84 -29.14
C ALA A 105 -11.87 -1.94 -28.90
N LEU A 106 -11.18 -0.81 -28.71
CA LEU A 106 -9.74 -0.77 -28.41
C LEU A 106 -9.43 0.15 -27.23
N ASN A 107 -8.78 -0.42 -26.21
CA ASN A 107 -8.29 0.33 -25.06
C ASN A 107 -6.76 0.35 -25.07
N VAL A 108 -6.18 1.55 -25.01
CA VAL A 108 -4.73 1.73 -24.93
C VAL A 108 -4.39 2.57 -23.70
N SER A 109 -3.22 2.34 -23.13
CA SER A 109 -2.73 3.14 -22.01
C SER A 109 -1.22 3.20 -21.99
N LEU A 110 -0.71 4.30 -21.45
CA LEU A 110 0.70 4.49 -21.16
C LEU A 110 0.79 5.21 -19.82
N ALA A 111 1.65 4.74 -18.93
CA ALA A 111 1.81 5.31 -17.61
C ALA A 111 3.27 5.28 -17.18
N LEU A 112 3.62 6.25 -16.33
CA LEU A 112 4.85 6.27 -15.56
C LEU A 112 4.49 6.10 -14.10
N PHE A 113 5.29 5.32 -13.37
CA PHE A 113 5.04 5.06 -11.96
C PHE A 113 6.30 5.09 -11.12
N GLN A 114 6.11 5.39 -9.84
CA GLN A 114 7.14 5.26 -8.81
C GLN A 114 6.54 4.64 -7.55
N ILE A 115 7.01 3.46 -7.20
CA ILE A 115 6.66 2.76 -5.97
C ILE A 115 7.85 2.86 -5.01
N GLN A 116 7.58 3.29 -3.78
CA GLN A 116 8.54 3.28 -2.68
C GLN A 116 8.00 2.36 -1.59
N GLN A 117 8.83 1.46 -1.07
CA GLN A 117 8.46 0.55 0.00
C GLN A 117 9.55 0.55 1.07
N LYS A 118 9.16 0.49 2.34
CA LYS A 118 10.06 0.53 3.51
C LYS A 118 9.76 -0.60 4.47
N ASN A 119 10.74 -0.92 5.31
CA ASN A 119 10.65 -1.82 6.46
C ASN A 119 10.36 -3.28 6.13
N ARG A 120 10.38 -3.69 4.86
CA ARG A 120 10.16 -5.11 4.51
C ARG A 120 11.14 -5.99 5.27
N ALA A 121 10.64 -6.99 6.00
CA ALA A 121 11.48 -7.95 6.71
C ALA A 121 12.54 -8.56 5.76
N GLN A 122 13.78 -8.55 6.23
CA GLN A 122 14.90 -9.26 5.63
C GLN A 122 15.56 -10.09 6.72
N ALA A 123 16.14 -11.24 6.36
CA ALA A 123 16.92 -12.02 7.31
C ALA A 123 18.07 -11.17 7.87
N ASP A 124 18.27 -11.18 9.18
CA ASP A 124 19.38 -10.45 9.82
C ASP A 124 20.72 -11.10 9.43
N PRO A 125 21.59 -10.43 8.65
CA PRO A 125 22.86 -11.02 8.24
C PRO A 125 23.87 -11.10 9.40
N SER A 126 23.62 -10.41 10.51
CA SER A 126 24.50 -10.41 11.68
C SER A 126 24.24 -11.56 12.65
N VAL A 127 23.18 -12.35 12.42
CA VAL A 127 22.78 -13.46 13.29
C VAL A 127 22.52 -14.72 12.46
N VAL A 128 23.13 -15.83 12.85
CA VAL A 128 22.87 -17.13 12.22
C VAL A 128 21.48 -17.66 12.62
N CYS A 129 20.78 -18.26 11.67
CA CYS A 129 19.55 -19.00 11.97
C CYS A 129 19.88 -20.18 12.90
N VAL A 130 19.09 -20.35 13.97
CA VAL A 130 19.20 -21.50 14.88
C VAL A 130 17.90 -22.30 14.80
N GLY A 131 17.96 -23.48 14.17
CA GLY A 131 16.78 -24.30 13.91
C GLY A 131 15.77 -23.56 13.02
N ARG A 132 14.52 -23.40 13.49
CA ARG A 132 13.47 -22.63 12.79
C ARG A 132 13.46 -21.13 13.09
N ARG A 133 14.35 -20.65 13.96
CA ARG A 133 14.41 -19.23 14.36
C ARG A 133 15.46 -18.51 13.52
N CYS A 134 14.99 -17.68 12.59
CA CYS A 134 15.79 -16.73 11.85
C CYS A 134 15.31 -15.31 12.20
N PRO A 135 16.08 -14.54 13.00
CA PRO A 135 15.74 -13.15 13.26
C PRO A 135 15.69 -12.32 11.98
N SER A 136 14.76 -11.38 11.93
CA SER A 136 14.58 -10.45 10.83
C SER A 136 15.00 -9.03 11.23
N VAL A 137 15.45 -8.25 10.27
CA VAL A 137 15.65 -6.80 10.39
C VAL A 137 14.72 -6.07 9.43
N ALA A 138 14.29 -4.88 9.81
CA ALA A 138 13.53 -4.01 8.91
C ALA A 138 14.45 -3.58 7.76
N GLY A 139 14.10 -3.96 6.54
CA GLY A 139 14.82 -3.53 5.35
C GLY A 139 14.70 -2.01 5.14
N GLY A 140 15.67 -1.45 4.43
CA GLY A 140 15.65 -0.03 4.05
C GLY A 140 14.56 0.32 3.03
N GLU A 141 14.68 1.50 2.43
CA GLU A 141 13.79 1.93 1.35
C GLU A 141 14.16 1.22 0.04
N ALA A 142 13.21 0.47 -0.52
CA ALA A 142 13.25 -0.04 -1.88
C ALA A 142 12.42 0.86 -2.79
N ARG A 143 12.93 1.15 -3.99
CA ARG A 143 12.27 2.00 -4.98
C ARG A 143 12.18 1.28 -6.32
N SER A 144 10.99 1.27 -6.92
CA SER A 144 10.71 0.75 -8.26
C SER A 144 10.14 1.87 -9.14
N ARG A 145 10.54 1.91 -10.41
CA ARG A 145 10.15 2.92 -11.39
C ARG A 145 9.95 2.28 -12.76
N GLY A 146 9.05 2.84 -13.55
CA GLY A 146 8.78 2.45 -14.94
C GLY A 146 8.01 3.51 -15.69
#